data_AF-A0A8X6TAV7-F1
#
_entry.id   AF-A0A8X6TAV7-F1
#
_cell.length_a   1.000
_cell.length_b   1.000
_cell.length_c   1.000
_cell.angle_alpha   90.00
_cell.angle_beta   90.00
_cell.angle_gamma   90.00
#
_symmetry.space_group_name_H-M   'P 1'
#
loop_
_entity.id
_entity.type
_entity.pdbx_description
1 polymer ?
#
loop_
_entity_poly.entity_id
_entity_poly.type
_entity_poly.pdbx_seq_one_letter_code
_entity_poly.pdbx_strand_id
1 'polypeptide(L)'
;MTDKISKYNYPSSYTGGVKPMSIRGIFEDERIRLSEEFTDEERAWRKQWIKDQVLSPNEPRPESEEWIREVRNPIRRFLSKPWQLLESGLTPVVGKSVATHLRYMMPKSLVIIGAIYFTWYHLKYNQNDWTRAYGVTVFTPKPRAFPGDSNFPVKGDRTEPSDYHDRGFKSRNVFLD
;
A
#
# COMPACT_ATOMS: atom_id res chain seq x y z
N MET A 1 0.24 -59.90 1.29
CA MET A 1 0.83 -59.05 0.25
C MET A 1 0.82 -57.62 0.75
N THR A 2 2.00 -57.02 0.82
CA THR A 2 2.28 -55.69 1.33
C THR A 2 1.84 -54.63 0.32
N ASP A 3 0.84 -53.82 0.64
CA ASP A 3 0.70 -52.51 0.01
C ASP A 3 1.36 -51.48 0.92
N LYS A 4 2.68 -51.34 0.72
CA LYS A 4 3.42 -50.20 1.25
C LYS A 4 2.92 -48.98 0.49
N ILE A 5 2.00 -48.23 1.11
CA ILE A 5 1.57 -46.92 0.61
C ILE A 5 2.82 -46.10 0.34
N SER A 6 3.05 -45.83 -0.95
CA SER A 6 4.13 -44.98 -1.44
C SER A 6 4.12 -43.67 -0.65
N LYS A 7 5.28 -43.35 -0.09
CA LYS A 7 5.59 -42.19 0.75
C LYS A 7 5.61 -40.92 -0.12
N TYR A 8 4.47 -40.60 -0.72
CA TYR A 8 4.37 -39.54 -1.73
C TYR A 8 4.95 -38.22 -1.21
N ASN A 9 5.88 -37.70 -2.00
CA ASN A 9 6.45 -36.38 -1.90
C ASN A 9 5.35 -35.37 -2.28
N TYR A 10 4.54 -34.95 -1.31
CA TYR A 10 3.53 -33.93 -1.56
C TYR A 10 4.24 -32.59 -1.78
N PRO A 11 3.99 -31.88 -2.91
CA PRO A 11 4.36 -30.48 -3.04
C PRO A 11 3.77 -29.72 -1.85
N SER A 12 4.49 -28.73 -1.32
CA SER A 12 4.12 -27.95 -0.13
C SER A 12 2.60 -27.78 0.02
N SER A 13 1.98 -28.58 0.88
CA SER A 13 0.54 -28.45 1.14
C SER A 13 0.33 -27.24 2.05
N TYR A 14 -0.74 -26.48 1.84
CA TYR A 14 -1.12 -25.33 2.67
C TYR A 14 -1.23 -25.65 4.18
N THR A 15 -1.35 -26.93 4.54
CA THR A 15 -1.52 -27.46 5.90
C THR A 15 -0.35 -28.33 6.39
N GLY A 16 0.84 -28.22 5.77
CA GLY A 16 2.05 -28.88 6.26
C GLY A 16 2.03 -30.42 6.31
N GLY A 17 1.28 -31.05 5.41
CA GLY A 17 1.15 -32.51 5.29
C GLY A 17 -0.07 -33.09 6.00
N VAL A 18 -0.84 -32.27 6.71
CA VAL A 18 -2.09 -32.68 7.37
C VAL A 18 -3.28 -32.48 6.45
N LYS A 19 -4.20 -33.44 6.37
CA LYS A 19 -5.43 -33.28 5.58
C LYS A 19 -6.28 -32.15 6.18
N PRO A 20 -6.61 -31.07 5.43
CA PRO A 20 -7.52 -30.04 5.95
C PRO A 20 -8.88 -30.67 6.25
N MET A 21 -9.36 -30.47 7.47
CA MET A 21 -10.71 -30.86 7.88
C MET A 21 -11.55 -29.60 8.06
N SER A 22 -12.79 -29.60 7.54
CA SER A 22 -13.69 -28.47 7.76
C SER A 22 -14.15 -28.48 9.22
N ILE A 23 -14.16 -27.31 9.86
CA ILE A 23 -14.72 -27.16 11.21
C ILE A 23 -16.22 -27.50 11.21
N ARG A 24 -16.88 -27.31 10.05
CA ARG A 24 -18.30 -27.60 9.83
C ARG A 24 -18.63 -29.10 9.81
N GLY A 25 -17.60 -29.96 9.74
CA GLY A 25 -17.73 -31.41 9.76
C GLY A 25 -18.29 -32.00 8.47
N ILE A 26 -18.56 -33.31 8.53
CA ILE A 26 -19.06 -34.12 7.40
C ILE A 26 -20.44 -33.62 6.94
N PHE A 27 -21.26 -33.14 7.87
CA PHE A 27 -22.59 -32.57 7.61
C PHE A 27 -22.55 -31.17 7.02
N GLU A 28 -21.42 -30.68 6.50
CA GLU A 28 -21.42 -29.54 5.59
C GLU A 28 -22.12 -29.89 4.27
N ASP A 29 -21.95 -31.11 3.80
CA ASP A 29 -22.55 -31.61 2.57
C ASP A 29 -24.01 -32.00 2.78
N GLU A 30 -24.90 -31.46 1.95
CA GLU A 30 -26.33 -31.74 2.00
C GLU A 30 -26.66 -33.21 1.73
N ARG A 31 -25.87 -33.88 0.88
CA ARG A 31 -26.07 -35.29 0.54
C ARG A 31 -25.92 -36.21 1.75
N ILE A 32 -24.99 -35.90 2.63
CA ILE A 32 -24.73 -36.69 3.84
C ILE A 32 -25.78 -36.39 4.92
N ARG A 33 -26.44 -35.22 4.87
CA ARG A 33 -27.62 -34.96 5.71
C ARG A 33 -28.87 -35.72 5.24
N LEU A 34 -28.91 -36.10 3.97
CA LEU A 34 -30.00 -36.87 3.36
C LEU A 34 -29.73 -38.38 3.40
N SER A 35 -28.55 -38.82 3.83
CA SER A 35 -28.24 -40.23 3.99
C SER A 35 -28.88 -40.79 5.27
N GLU A 36 -28.98 -42.12 5.33
CA GLU A 36 -29.47 -42.85 6.51
C GLU A 36 -28.58 -42.66 7.74
N GLU A 37 -27.34 -42.20 7.53
CA GLU A 37 -26.37 -41.94 8.58
C GLU A 37 -26.72 -40.69 9.39
N PHE A 38 -27.61 -39.80 8.90
CA PHE A 38 -27.99 -38.57 9.61
C PHE A 38 -28.98 -38.83 10.76
N THR A 39 -28.41 -39.23 11.89
CA THR A 39 -29.15 -39.58 13.11
C THR A 39 -29.81 -38.37 13.78
N ASP A 40 -30.76 -38.63 14.68
CA ASP A 40 -31.43 -37.57 15.45
C ASP A 40 -30.45 -36.78 16.34
N GLU A 41 -29.41 -37.44 16.85
CA GLU A 41 -28.36 -36.81 17.65
C GLU A 41 -27.55 -35.81 16.81
N GLU A 42 -27.15 -36.19 15.61
CA GLU A 42 -26.43 -35.33 14.68
C GLU A 42 -27.29 -34.16 14.20
N ARG A 43 -28.61 -34.38 14.06
CA ARG A 43 -29.56 -33.32 13.75
C ARG A 43 -29.69 -32.30 14.86
N ALA A 44 -29.72 -32.74 16.12
CA ALA A 44 -29.69 -31.85 17.27
C ALA A 44 -28.38 -31.06 17.34
N TRP A 45 -27.25 -31.71 17.11
CA TRP A 45 -25.94 -31.05 17.07
C TRP A 45 -25.85 -30.03 15.94
N ARG A 46 -26.35 -30.34 14.74
CA ARG A 46 -26.39 -29.41 13.62
C ARG A 46 -27.29 -28.20 13.89
N LYS A 47 -28.44 -28.41 14.54
CA LYS A 47 -29.33 -27.33 14.97
C LYS A 47 -28.63 -26.40 15.96
N GLN A 48 -27.88 -26.96 16.90
CA GLN A 48 -27.05 -26.19 17.84
C GLN A 48 -25.96 -25.41 17.09
N TRP A 49 -25.21 -26.06 16.20
CA TRP A 49 -24.17 -25.41 15.39
C TRP A 49 -24.70 -24.22 14.60
N ILE A 50 -25.86 -24.36 13.94
CA ILE A 50 -26.48 -23.26 13.18
C ILE A 50 -26.87 -22.11 14.11
N LYS A 51 -27.39 -22.42 15.31
CA LYS A 51 -27.71 -21.42 16.33
C LYS A 51 -26.45 -20.68 16.79
N ASP A 52 -25.33 -21.39 16.93
CA ASP A 52 -24.05 -20.82 17.34
C ASP A 52 -23.43 -19.91 16.25
N GLN A 53 -23.87 -20.01 14.99
CA GLN A 53 -23.46 -19.08 13.93
C GLN A 53 -24.16 -17.72 14.02
N VAL A 54 -25.23 -17.59 14.82
CA VAL A 54 -25.93 -16.33 15.01
C VAL A 54 -25.07 -15.44 15.91
N LEU A 55 -24.48 -14.41 15.32
CA LEU A 55 -23.71 -13.41 16.06
C LEU A 55 -24.60 -12.67 17.06
N SER A 56 -24.00 -12.20 18.15
CA SER A 56 -24.70 -11.36 19.09
C SER A 56 -25.14 -10.05 18.42
N PRO A 57 -26.25 -9.41 18.85
CA PRO A 57 -26.68 -8.12 18.28
C PRO A 57 -25.63 -7.01 18.38
N ASN A 58 -24.67 -7.17 19.29
CA ASN A 58 -23.57 -6.23 19.52
C ASN A 58 -22.36 -6.48 18.60
N GLU A 59 -22.39 -7.54 17.77
CA GLU A 59 -21.30 -7.89 16.87
C GLU A 59 -21.68 -7.67 15.41
N PRO A 60 -20.72 -7.30 14.54
CA PRO A 60 -19.31 -7.05 14.85
C PRO A 60 -19.11 -5.69 15.53
N ARG A 61 -18.19 -5.61 16.50
CA ARG A 61 -17.69 -4.33 17.04
C ARG A 61 -16.48 -3.89 16.20
N PRO A 62 -16.64 -3.08 15.14
CA PRO A 62 -15.49 -2.39 14.56
C PRO A 62 -14.84 -1.53 15.66
N GLU A 63 -13.52 -1.28 15.56
CA GLU A 63 -12.67 -0.57 16.54
C GLU A 63 -13.47 0.26 17.56
N SER A 64 -13.64 -0.26 18.80
CA SER A 64 -14.45 0.44 19.80
C SER A 64 -13.80 1.77 20.17
N GLU A 65 -14.62 2.76 20.56
CA GLU A 65 -14.09 4.07 20.94
C GLU A 65 -13.13 3.98 22.14
N GLU A 66 -13.40 3.05 23.07
CA GLU A 66 -12.53 2.70 24.19
C GLU A 66 -11.18 2.17 23.71
N TRP A 67 -11.19 1.19 22.80
CA TRP A 67 -9.96 0.64 22.22
C TRP A 67 -9.14 1.70 21.47
N ILE A 68 -9.80 2.55 20.69
CA ILE A 68 -9.12 3.67 20.00
C ILE A 68 -8.51 4.64 21.02
N ARG A 69 -9.20 4.90 22.13
CA ARG A 69 -8.74 5.80 23.18
C ARG A 69 -7.51 5.26 23.89
N GLU A 70 -7.49 3.96 24.18
CA GLU A 70 -6.40 3.28 24.87
C GLU A 70 -5.18 3.04 23.97
N VAL A 71 -5.40 2.65 22.71
CA VAL A 71 -4.32 2.26 21.78
C VAL A 71 -3.72 3.45 21.03
N ARG A 72 -4.49 4.53 20.77
CA ARG A 72 -4.01 5.68 19.98
C ARG A 72 -3.73 6.92 20.82
N ASN A 73 -2.54 7.48 20.61
CA ASN A 73 -2.09 8.75 21.18
C ASN A 73 -3.08 9.91 20.87
N PRO A 74 -3.27 10.88 21.79
CA PRO A 74 -4.18 12.02 21.61
C PRO A 74 -3.94 12.82 20.33
N ILE A 75 -2.67 13.10 19.99
CA ILE A 75 -2.29 13.81 18.77
C ILE A 75 -2.72 13.04 17.52
N ARG A 76 -2.51 11.72 17.52
CA ARG A 76 -2.92 10.87 16.40
C ARG A 76 -4.44 10.85 16.25
N ARG A 77 -5.18 10.84 17.36
CA ARG A 77 -6.66 10.94 17.33
C ARG A 77 -7.11 12.27 16.74
N PHE A 78 -6.52 13.37 17.19
CA PHE A 78 -6.82 14.71 16.68
C PHE A 78 -6.58 14.82 15.17
N LEU A 79 -5.41 14.40 14.69
CA LEU A 79 -5.08 14.40 13.26
C LEU A 79 -5.94 13.43 12.43
N SER A 80 -6.50 12.38 13.06
CA SER A 80 -7.36 11.41 12.39
C SER A 80 -8.83 11.87 12.27
N LYS A 81 -9.30 12.77 13.14
CA LYS A 81 -10.69 13.26 13.18
C LYS A 81 -11.23 13.79 11.84
N PRO A 82 -10.54 14.69 11.11
CA PRO A 82 -11.08 15.21 9.85
C PRO A 82 -11.32 14.09 8.83
N TRP A 83 -10.47 13.08 8.80
CA TRP A 83 -10.60 11.94 7.89
C TRP A 83 -11.72 10.99 8.28
N GLN A 84 -12.00 10.84 9.59
CA GLN A 84 -13.16 10.09 10.08
C GLN A 84 -14.48 10.77 9.73
N LEU A 85 -14.53 12.11 9.84
CA LEU A 85 -15.69 12.89 9.41
C LEU A 85 -15.96 12.71 7.92
N LEU A 86 -14.91 12.80 7.10
CA LEU A 86 -14.99 12.53 5.66
C LEU A 86 -15.49 11.11 5.36
N GLU A 87 -14.97 10.09 6.04
CA GLU A 87 -15.43 8.70 5.89
C GLU A 87 -16.92 8.59 6.23
N SER A 88 -17.36 9.14 7.37
CA SER A 88 -18.76 9.06 7.82
C SER A 88 -19.73 9.73 6.85
N GLY A 89 -19.34 10.87 6.25
CA GLY A 89 -20.14 11.57 5.25
C GLY A 89 -20.21 10.86 3.90
N LEU A 90 -19.15 10.14 3.50
CA LEU A 90 -19.10 9.40 2.23
C LEU A 90 -19.69 7.99 2.31
N THR A 91 -19.69 7.39 3.50
CA THR A 91 -20.21 6.03 3.75
C THR A 91 -21.62 5.80 3.20
N PRO A 92 -22.62 6.70 3.37
CA PRO A 92 -23.96 6.47 2.84
C PRO A 92 -24.04 6.50 1.30
N VAL A 93 -23.08 7.14 0.61
CA VAL A 93 -23.11 7.31 -0.85
C VAL A 93 -22.31 6.23 -1.56
N VAL A 94 -21.10 5.94 -1.07
CA VAL A 94 -20.13 5.07 -1.77
C VAL A 94 -19.97 3.71 -1.08
N GLY A 95 -20.52 3.56 0.13
CA GLY A 95 -20.38 2.36 0.95
C GLY A 95 -19.09 2.35 1.80
N LYS A 96 -19.11 1.51 2.83
CA LYS A 96 -18.06 1.47 3.87
C LYS A 96 -16.68 1.12 3.31
N SER A 97 -16.59 0.12 2.42
CA SER A 97 -15.31 -0.34 1.87
C SER A 97 -14.55 0.80 1.18
N VAL A 98 -15.22 1.52 0.27
CA VAL A 98 -14.58 2.60 -0.50
C VAL A 98 -14.27 3.80 0.39
N ALA A 99 -15.19 4.17 1.29
CA ALA A 99 -15.00 5.26 2.23
C ALA A 99 -13.77 5.03 3.14
N THR A 100 -13.57 3.80 3.63
CA THR A 100 -12.38 3.44 4.42
C THR A 100 -11.08 3.53 3.61
N HIS A 101 -11.09 3.10 2.34
CA HIS A 101 -9.93 3.24 1.46
C HIS A 101 -9.58 4.71 1.21
N LEU A 102 -10.58 5.56 0.97
CA LEU A 102 -10.39 6.99 0.78
C LEU A 102 -9.82 7.65 2.04
N ARG A 103 -10.34 7.32 3.23
CA ARG A 103 -9.79 7.81 4.51
C ARG A 103 -8.31 7.52 4.64
N TYR A 104 -7.86 6.35 4.19
CA TYR A 104 -6.46 5.93 4.30
C TYR A 104 -5.56 6.59 3.25
N MET A 105 -6.04 6.79 2.03
CA MET A 105 -5.26 7.31 0.91
C MET A 105 -5.17 8.84 0.88
N MET A 106 -6.24 9.54 1.24
CA MET A 106 -6.32 11.01 1.21
C MET A 106 -5.17 11.71 1.94
N PRO A 107 -4.92 11.47 3.25
CA PRO A 107 -3.85 12.18 3.96
C PRO A 107 -2.46 11.91 3.36
N LYS A 108 -2.22 10.69 2.88
CA LYS A 108 -0.94 10.33 2.24
C LYS A 108 -0.76 11.08 0.93
N SER A 109 -1.80 11.14 0.11
CA SER A 109 -1.76 11.86 -1.17
C SER A 109 -1.47 13.34 -0.96
N LEU A 110 -2.09 13.99 0.03
CA LEU A 110 -1.84 15.39 0.35
C LEU A 110 -0.40 15.65 0.80
N VAL A 111 0.15 14.77 1.65
CA VAL A 111 1.56 14.86 2.07
C VAL A 111 2.50 14.67 0.89
N ILE A 112 2.23 13.70 0.00
CA ILE A 112 3.04 13.46 -1.20
C ILE A 112 3.01 14.69 -2.13
N ILE A 113 1.81 15.22 -2.41
CA ILE A 113 1.64 16.40 -3.25
C ILE A 113 2.39 17.60 -2.64
N GLY A 114 2.23 17.83 -1.33
CA GLY A 114 2.94 18.90 -0.62
C GLY A 114 4.46 18.73 -0.69
N ALA A 115 4.97 17.52 -0.49
CA ALA A 115 6.39 17.22 -0.59
C ALA A 115 6.94 17.43 -2.01
N ILE A 116 6.18 17.06 -3.05
CA ILE A 116 6.57 17.29 -4.45
C ILE A 116 6.68 18.79 -4.73
N TYR A 117 5.65 19.57 -4.36
CA TYR A 117 5.68 21.03 -4.58
C TYR A 117 6.80 21.70 -3.79
N PHE A 118 6.97 21.34 -2.52
CA PHE A 118 8.05 21.85 -1.69
C PHE A 118 9.42 21.54 -2.31
N THR A 119 9.65 20.29 -2.71
CA THR A 119 10.91 19.85 -3.31
C THR A 119 11.16 20.57 -4.63
N TRP A 120 10.16 20.64 -5.51
CA TRP A 120 10.28 21.32 -6.80
C TRP A 120 10.58 22.81 -6.62
N TYR A 121 9.85 23.51 -5.74
CA TYR A 121 10.07 24.92 -5.45
C TYR A 121 11.48 25.14 -4.88
N HIS A 122 11.89 24.30 -3.93
CA HIS A 122 13.21 24.38 -3.33
C HIS A 122 14.32 24.16 -4.36
N LEU A 123 14.21 23.15 -5.23
CA LEU A 123 15.17 22.87 -6.29
C LEU A 123 15.18 23.95 -7.39
N LYS A 124 14.09 24.68 -7.60
CA LYS A 124 14.01 25.73 -8.62
C LYS A 124 14.66 27.03 -8.18
N TYR A 125 14.48 27.45 -6.92
CA TYR A 125 14.90 28.77 -6.45
C TYR A 125 16.14 28.76 -5.53
N ASN A 126 16.54 27.59 -5.04
CA ASN A 126 17.75 27.41 -4.22
C ASN A 126 18.81 26.56 -4.95
N GLN A 127 18.97 26.81 -6.26
CA GLN A 127 20.06 26.22 -7.04
C GLN A 127 21.41 26.80 -6.61
N ASN A 128 22.44 25.97 -6.73
CA ASN A 128 23.81 26.32 -6.43
C ASN A 128 24.44 27.07 -7.61
N ASP A 129 24.29 28.38 -7.62
CA ASP A 129 24.92 29.26 -8.60
C ASP A 129 26.29 29.76 -8.11
N TRP A 130 27.10 30.30 -9.01
CA TRP A 130 28.40 30.89 -8.69
C TRP A 130 28.37 31.99 -7.61
N THR A 131 27.20 32.59 -7.36
CA THR A 131 27.00 33.63 -6.32
C THR A 131 26.73 33.06 -4.93
N ARG A 132 26.42 31.76 -4.80
CA ARG A 132 26.01 31.12 -3.55
C ARG A 132 26.94 29.96 -3.20
N ALA A 133 27.28 29.84 -1.92
CA ALA A 133 28.13 28.75 -1.44
C ALA A 133 27.35 27.43 -1.22
N TYR A 134 26.03 27.53 -1.00
CA TYR A 134 25.15 26.42 -0.68
C TYR A 134 24.03 26.29 -1.71
N GLY A 135 23.47 25.09 -1.83
CA GLY A 135 22.37 24.80 -2.74
C GLY A 135 22.50 23.42 -3.36
N VAL A 136 21.43 22.97 -4.00
CA VAL A 136 21.47 21.70 -4.74
C VAL A 136 22.05 21.96 -6.12
N THR A 137 23.03 21.15 -6.52
CA THR A 137 23.60 21.19 -7.86
C THR A 137 22.99 20.07 -8.68
N VAL A 138 22.34 20.42 -9.80
CA VAL A 138 21.70 19.45 -10.69
C VAL A 138 22.55 19.31 -11.94
N PHE A 139 23.10 18.11 -12.15
CA PHE A 139 23.83 17.77 -13.36
C PHE A 139 22.94 16.91 -14.26
N THR A 140 22.61 17.44 -15.43
CA THR A 140 21.92 16.65 -16.47
C THR A 140 22.97 15.86 -17.26
N PRO A 141 22.84 14.52 -17.36
CA PRO A 141 23.69 13.76 -18.25
C PRO A 141 23.36 14.11 -19.70
N LYS A 142 24.34 13.91 -20.57
CA LYS A 142 24.17 14.05 -22.02
C LYS A 142 23.01 13.15 -22.51
N PRO A 143 22.14 13.64 -23.41
CA PRO A 143 21.11 12.79 -24.01
C PRO A 143 21.75 11.69 -24.86
N ARG A 144 21.14 10.52 -24.87
CA ARG A 144 21.56 9.41 -25.74
C ARG A 144 21.24 9.76 -27.19
N ALA A 145 22.19 9.54 -28.09
CA ALA A 145 21.96 9.68 -29.53
C ALA A 145 22.66 8.54 -30.27
N PHE A 146 21.99 8.05 -31.32
CA PHE A 146 22.44 6.96 -32.15
C PHE A 146 22.84 7.45 -33.55
N PRO A 147 23.71 6.73 -34.27
CA PRO A 147 24.01 7.03 -35.67
C PRO A 147 22.71 7.04 -36.51
N GLY A 148 22.37 8.19 -37.08
CA GLY A 148 21.14 8.38 -37.87
C GLY A 148 20.10 9.31 -37.22
N ASP A 149 20.22 9.59 -35.91
CA ASP A 149 19.40 10.61 -35.26
C ASP A 149 19.83 12.02 -35.70
N SER A 150 18.89 12.98 -35.77
CA SER A 150 19.18 14.38 -36.10
C SER A 150 20.21 15.02 -35.17
N ASN A 151 20.31 14.50 -33.94
CA ASN A 151 21.16 15.03 -32.89
C ASN A 151 22.55 14.37 -32.89
N PHE A 152 22.83 13.40 -33.78
CA PHE A 152 24.12 12.70 -33.84
C PHE A 152 25.12 13.41 -34.79
N PRO A 153 26.37 13.67 -34.36
CA PRO A 153 26.94 13.39 -33.05
C PRO A 153 26.56 14.46 -32.03
N VAL A 154 26.04 14.05 -30.86
CA VAL A 154 25.77 15.00 -29.77
C VAL A 154 27.13 15.48 -29.24
N LYS A 155 27.44 16.76 -29.41
CA LYS A 155 28.62 17.38 -28.79
C LYS A 155 28.35 17.58 -27.30
N GLY A 156 29.40 17.51 -26.48
CA GLY A 156 29.27 17.79 -25.05
C GLY A 156 29.24 19.30 -24.82
N ASP A 157 28.40 19.75 -23.89
CA ASP A 157 28.30 21.16 -23.52
C ASP A 157 29.50 21.64 -22.67
N ARG A 158 30.29 20.69 -22.16
CA ARG A 158 31.47 20.91 -21.31
C ARG A 158 32.69 20.34 -22.02
N THR A 159 33.60 21.22 -22.44
CA THR A 159 34.82 20.84 -23.17
C THR A 159 36.07 21.11 -22.35
N GLU A 160 36.06 22.18 -21.56
CA GLU A 160 37.18 22.58 -20.72
C GLU A 160 37.04 22.04 -19.30
N PRO A 161 38.15 21.80 -18.56
CA PRO A 161 38.09 21.43 -17.15
C PRO A 161 37.33 22.44 -16.28
N SER A 162 37.34 23.72 -16.64
CA SER A 162 36.62 24.79 -15.92
C SER A 162 35.10 24.68 -16.04
N ASP A 163 34.57 24.08 -17.11
CA ASP A 163 33.13 23.96 -17.37
C ASP A 163 32.42 23.03 -16.37
N TYR A 164 33.15 22.10 -15.76
CA TYR A 164 32.59 21.14 -14.80
C TYR A 164 32.16 21.78 -13.48
N HIS A 165 32.70 22.95 -13.15
CA HIS A 165 32.39 23.67 -11.91
C HIS A 165 32.05 25.15 -12.16
N ASP A 166 31.62 25.50 -13.38
CA ASP A 166 31.30 26.88 -13.74
C ASP A 166 30.14 27.46 -12.91
N ARG A 167 29.13 26.64 -12.58
CA ARG A 167 27.91 27.05 -11.85
C ARG A 167 27.25 28.31 -12.43
N GLY A 168 27.28 28.45 -13.75
CA GLY A 168 26.70 29.59 -14.48
C GLY A 168 27.54 30.86 -14.43
N PHE A 169 28.81 30.79 -13.99
CA PHE A 169 29.71 31.94 -13.95
C PHE A 169 30.02 32.48 -15.35
N LYS A 170 30.34 31.62 -16.32
CA LYS A 170 30.57 32.03 -17.72
C LYS A 170 29.32 32.64 -18.38
N SER A 171 28.12 32.25 -17.94
CA SER A 171 26.85 32.80 -18.44
C SER A 171 26.42 34.12 -17.80
N ARG A 172 27.22 34.71 -16.91
CA ARG A 172 26.88 35.97 -16.24
C ARG A 172 27.00 37.16 -17.20
N ASN A 173 26.05 38.08 -17.13
CA ASN A 173 26.12 39.37 -17.85
C ASN A 173 26.72 40.50 -16.99
N VAL A 174 27.12 40.20 -15.75
CA VAL A 174 27.62 41.18 -14.79
C VAL A 174 29.15 41.11 -14.75
N PHE A 175 29.83 42.26 -14.79
CA PHE A 175 31.29 42.38 -14.79
C PHE A 175 31.98 41.82 -16.05
N LEU A 176 31.34 41.98 -17.21
CA LEU A 176 31.97 41.82 -18.52
C LEU A 176 32.31 43.22 -19.03
N ASP A 177 33.49 43.71 -18.69
CA ASP A 177 34.09 44.92 -19.29
C ASP A 177 34.89 44.55 -20.54
#